data_AF-A0A9P5N9J7-F1
#
_entry.id   AF-A0A9P5N9J7-F1
#
_cell.length_a   1.000
_cell.length_b   1.000
_cell.length_c   1.000
_cell.angle_alpha   90.00
_cell.angle_beta   90.00
_cell.angle_gamma   90.00
#
_symmetry.space_group_name_H-M   'P 1'
#
loop_
_entity.id
_entity.type
_entity.pdbx_description
1 polymer ?
#
loop_
_entity_poly.entity_id
_entity_poly.type
_entity_poly.pdbx_seq_one_letter_code
_entity_poly.pdbx_strand_id
1 'polypeptide(L)'
;DDDLSESDMAKLCGTYQIYTGHGLQTATVSWFPPTLTWEDSGYNWLEWMEHDEAFFQKWLDNIFSDNAQPLTRKQWRDKIRGWRQARNLIDNNSFHSNEYLI
;
A
#
# COMPACT_ATOMS: atom_id res chain seq x y z
N ASP A 1 24.80 -11.02 -4.64
CA ASP A 1 24.21 -11.51 -3.38
C ASP A 1 23.94 -10.28 -2.55
N ASP A 2 22.94 -9.51 -2.98
CA ASP A 2 22.55 -8.21 -2.42
C ASP A 2 21.03 -8.24 -2.14
N ASP A 3 20.56 -9.30 -1.48
CA ASP A 3 19.17 -9.34 -1.06
C ASP A 3 18.97 -8.41 0.14
N LEU A 4 17.97 -7.52 0.02
CA LEU A 4 17.58 -6.62 1.09
C LEU A 4 16.98 -7.44 2.24
N SER A 5 17.58 -7.32 3.43
CA SER A 5 17.00 -7.94 4.63
C SER A 5 15.68 -7.27 5.01
N GLU A 6 14.83 -7.97 5.75
CA GLU A 6 13.56 -7.41 6.26
C GLU A 6 13.78 -6.13 7.09
N SER A 7 14.90 -6.06 7.82
CA SER A 7 15.29 -4.86 8.56
C SER A 7 15.60 -3.69 7.64
N ASP A 8 16.25 -3.94 6.51
CA ASP A 8 16.62 -2.88 5.56
C ASP A 8 15.40 -2.40 4.77
N MET A 9 14.49 -3.30 4.40
CA MET A 9 13.18 -2.94 3.85
C MET A 9 12.37 -2.08 4.84
N ALA A 10 12.35 -2.45 6.13
CA ALA A 10 11.65 -1.68 7.15
C ALA A 10 12.21 -0.26 7.30
N LYS A 11 13.54 -0.10 7.25
CA LYS A 11 14.20 1.22 7.27
C LYS A 11 13.85 2.03 6.03
N LEU A 12 13.91 1.43 4.84
CA LEU A 12 13.58 2.08 3.57
C LEU A 12 12.12 2.58 3.55
N CYS A 13 11.18 1.78 4.05
CA CYS A 13 9.77 2.18 4.15
C CYS A 13 9.49 3.21 5.27
N GLY A 14 10.50 3.58 6.05
CA GLY A 14 10.35 4.49 7.19
C GLY A 14 9.41 3.91 8.25
N THR A 15 9.58 2.63 8.59
CA THR A 15 8.73 1.90 9.53
C THR A 15 9.13 2.17 10.98
N TYR A 16 8.15 2.40 11.84
CA TYR A 16 8.37 2.64 13.27
C TYR A 16 7.21 2.09 14.13
N GLN A 17 7.50 1.86 15.41
CA GLN A 17 6.49 1.48 16.42
C GLN A 17 6.06 2.71 17.21
N ILE A 18 4.75 2.89 17.35
CA ILE A 18 4.14 3.93 18.17
C ILE A 18 3.25 3.33 19.24
N TYR A 19 3.12 4.03 20.38
CA TYR A 19 2.09 3.73 21.36
C TYR A 19 0.73 4.21 20.85
N THR A 20 -0.30 3.38 20.99
CA THR A 20 -1.66 3.71 20.54
C THR A 20 -2.44 4.57 21.54
N GLY A 21 -1.84 4.91 22.68
CA GLY A 21 -2.50 5.62 23.79
C GLY A 21 -3.35 4.73 24.69
N HIS A 22 -3.51 3.44 24.36
CA HIS A 22 -4.24 2.45 25.15
C HIS A 22 -3.29 1.51 25.89
N GLY A 23 -2.79 1.99 27.04
CA GLY A 23 -1.87 1.21 27.88
C GLY A 23 -0.56 0.89 27.17
N LEU A 24 -0.15 -0.37 27.20
CA LEU A 24 1.07 -0.87 26.55
C LEU A 24 0.88 -1.28 25.08
N GLN A 25 -0.30 -1.02 24.49
CA GLN A 25 -0.55 -1.37 23.11
C GLN A 25 0.28 -0.47 22.17
N THR A 26 0.99 -1.12 21.25
CA THR A 26 1.74 -0.45 20.18
C THR A 26 1.17 -0.78 18.81
N ALA A 27 1.37 0.11 17.86
CA ALA A 27 1.08 -0.11 16.45
C ALA A 27 2.33 0.11 15.60
N THR A 28 2.48 -0.69 14.56
CA THR A 28 3.51 -0.50 13.53
C THR A 28 2.95 0.37 12.41
N VAL A 29 3.65 1.45 12.09
CA VAL A 29 3.29 2.44 11.09
C VAL A 29 4.49 2.74 10.19
N SER A 30 4.24 3.26 8.99
CA SER A 30 5.27 3.47 7.96
C SER A 30 4.92 4.64 7.05
N TRP A 31 5.94 5.40 6.62
CA TRP A 31 5.79 6.53 5.69
C TRP A 31 5.55 6.11 4.25
N PHE A 32 5.95 4.90 3.89
CA PHE A 32 5.74 4.30 2.58
C PHE A 32 5.14 2.90 2.74
N PRO A 33 4.41 2.39 1.72
CA PRO A 33 3.78 1.07 1.82
C PRO A 33 4.83 -0.02 2.05
N PRO A 34 4.63 -0.93 3.04
CA PRO A 34 5.49 -2.10 3.19
C PRO A 34 5.46 -2.98 1.94
N THR A 35 6.57 -3.63 1.60
CA THR A 35 6.72 -4.47 0.39
C THR A 35 5.59 -5.47 0.20
N LEU A 36 5.30 -6.28 1.22
CA LEU A 36 4.18 -7.23 1.18
C LEU A 36 2.81 -6.55 0.96
N THR A 37 2.63 -5.31 1.42
CA THR A 37 1.36 -4.58 1.21
C THR A 37 1.27 -4.06 -0.22
N TRP A 38 2.40 -3.70 -0.81
CA TRP A 38 2.53 -3.29 -2.20
C TRP A 38 2.30 -4.47 -3.16
N GLU A 39 2.90 -5.63 -2.87
CA GLU A 39 2.73 -6.87 -3.65
C GLU A 39 1.26 -7.34 -3.70
N ASP A 40 0.55 -7.20 -2.59
CA ASP A 40 -0.89 -7.51 -2.49
C ASP A 40 -1.80 -6.44 -3.12
N SER A 41 -1.24 -5.36 -3.66
CA SER A 41 -1.98 -4.20 -4.13
C SER A 41 -2.32 -4.24 -5.62
N GLY A 42 -3.30 -3.43 -6.03
CA GLY A 42 -3.60 -3.20 -7.45
C GLY A 42 -2.54 -2.37 -8.19
N TYR A 43 -1.45 -1.99 -7.50
CA TYR A 43 -0.27 -1.32 -8.07
C TYR A 43 0.94 -2.27 -8.15
N ASN A 44 0.75 -3.58 -7.90
CA ASN A 44 1.78 -4.58 -8.16
C ASN A 44 1.89 -4.88 -9.67
N TRP A 45 2.21 -3.85 -10.44
CA TRP A 45 2.58 -3.99 -11.84
C TRP A 45 4.02 -4.48 -11.94
N LEU A 46 4.37 -5.15 -13.04
CA LEU A 46 5.74 -5.60 -13.30
C LEU A 46 6.75 -4.44 -13.36
N GLU A 47 6.25 -3.21 -13.60
CA GLU A 47 7.05 -2.01 -13.79
C GLU A 47 6.38 -0.81 -13.10
N TRP A 48 7.19 0.16 -12.68
CA TRP A 48 6.71 1.43 -12.14
C TRP A 48 6.08 2.27 -13.25
N MET A 49 4.78 2.53 -13.13
CA MET A 49 3.98 3.23 -14.14
C MET A 49 3.79 4.70 -13.78
N GLU A 50 3.39 5.52 -14.76
CA GLU A 50 3.14 6.96 -14.57
C GLU A 50 2.15 7.25 -13.43
N HIS A 51 1.15 6.38 -13.24
CA HIS A 51 0.17 6.55 -12.17
C HIS A 51 0.72 6.20 -10.78
N ASP A 52 1.73 5.34 -10.68
CA ASP A 52 2.49 5.10 -9.44
C ASP A 52 3.27 6.36 -9.05
N GLU A 53 4.01 6.93 -10.02
CA GLU A 53 4.77 8.16 -9.84
C GLU A 53 3.86 9.30 -9.37
N ALA A 54 2.74 9.53 -10.07
CA ALA A 54 1.79 10.57 -9.72
C ALA A 54 1.20 10.38 -8.31
N PHE A 55 0.95 9.14 -7.89
CA PHE A 55 0.51 8.84 -6.53
C PHE A 55 1.59 9.18 -5.50
N PHE A 56 2.83 8.76 -5.72
CA PHE A 56 3.92 8.98 -4.77
C PHE A 56 4.33 10.45 -4.68
N GLN A 57 4.40 11.17 -5.79
CA GLN A 57 4.65 12.62 -5.79
C GLN A 57 3.60 13.37 -4.96
N LYS A 58 2.31 13.07 -5.20
CA LYS A 58 1.22 13.64 -4.40
C LYS A 58 1.33 13.25 -2.93
N TRP A 59 1.75 12.03 -2.61
CA TRP A 59 1.93 11.60 -1.24
C TRP A 59 3.07 12.38 -0.56
N LEU A 60 4.20 12.55 -1.23
CA LEU A 60 5.34 13.35 -0.75
C LEU A 60 4.93 14.80 -0.48
N ASP A 61 4.19 15.43 -1.39
CA ASP A 61 3.67 16.79 -1.18
C ASP A 61 2.82 16.89 0.10
N ASN A 62 2.01 15.87 0.39
CA ASN A 62 1.21 15.84 1.62
C ASN A 62 2.10 15.66 2.86
N ILE A 63 3.19 14.88 2.78
CA ILE A 63 4.16 14.74 3.88
C ILE A 63 4.83 16.10 4.16
N PHE A 64 5.35 16.75 3.11
CA PHE A 64 6.07 18.02 3.27
C PHE A 64 5.15 19.18 3.66
N SER A 65 3.86 19.10 3.36
CA SER A 65 2.84 20.08 3.77
C SER A 65 2.20 19.78 5.13
N ASP A 66 2.72 18.80 5.88
CA ASP A 66 2.21 18.33 7.18
C ASP A 66 0.73 17.87 7.17
N ASN A 67 0.26 17.46 5.99
CA ASN A 67 -1.10 16.95 5.74
C ASN A 67 -1.18 15.42 5.75
N ALA A 68 -0.06 14.75 6.03
CA ALA A 68 0.03 13.30 6.06
C ALA A 68 0.66 12.82 7.37
N GLN A 69 0.22 11.64 7.80
CA GLN A 69 0.80 10.91 8.91
C GLN A 69 1.10 9.48 8.45
N PRO A 70 2.06 8.80 9.08
CA PRO A 70 2.41 7.46 8.67
C PRO A 70 1.30 6.48 8.98
N LEU A 71 1.20 5.48 8.13
CA LEU A 71 0.02 4.63 8.06
C LEU A 71 0.35 3.23 8.55
N THR A 72 -0.63 2.62 9.20
CA THR A 72 -0.61 1.19 9.50
C THR A 72 -0.72 0.38 8.21
N ARG A 73 -0.32 -0.90 8.27
CA ARG A 73 -0.46 -1.85 7.14
C ARG A 73 -1.88 -1.87 6.55
N LYS A 74 -2.90 -1.82 7.41
CA LYS A 74 -4.31 -1.80 7.01
C LYS A 74 -4.66 -0.53 6.23
N GLN A 75 -4.26 0.63 6.74
CA GLN A 75 -4.49 1.91 6.08
C GLN A 75 -3.75 2.01 4.75
N TRP A 76 -2.52 1.49 4.69
CA TRP A 76 -1.79 1.37 3.43
C TRP A 76 -2.56 0.55 2.43
N ARG A 77 -2.94 -0.69 2.78
CA ARG A 77 -3.73 -1.57 1.92
C ARG A 77 -4.99 -0.89 1.40
N ASP A 78 -5.71 -0.15 2.25
CA ASP A 78 -6.94 0.55 1.84
C ASP A 78 -6.63 1.71 0.89
N LYS A 79 -5.49 2.38 1.05
CA LYS A 79 -5.03 3.52 0.25
C LYS A 79 -4.48 3.12 -1.12
N ILE A 80 -3.69 2.05 -1.17
CA ILE A 80 -3.10 1.50 -2.40
C ILE A 80 -3.94 0.38 -3.01
N ARG A 81 -5.17 0.17 -2.54
CA ARG A 81 -6.03 -0.88 -3.11
C ARG A 81 -6.32 -0.68 -4.61
N GLY A 82 -6.10 0.54 -5.14
CA GLY A 82 -6.43 0.94 -6.51
C GLY A 82 -7.86 1.49 -6.65
N TRP A 83 -8.31 1.69 -7.88
CA TRP A 83 -9.64 2.24 -8.19
C TRP A 83 -10.75 1.22 -7.89
N ARG A 84 -11.67 1.58 -7.00
CA ARG A 84 -12.80 0.72 -6.59
C ARG A 84 -13.65 0.28 -7.77
N GLN A 85 -13.84 1.15 -8.75
CA GLN A 85 -14.61 0.89 -9.97
C GLN A 85 -13.94 -0.16 -10.86
N ALA A 86 -12.62 -0.08 -11.04
CA ALA A 86 -11.87 -1.07 -11.80
C ALA A 86 -11.94 -2.46 -11.13
N ARG A 87 -11.85 -2.53 -9.79
CA ARG A 87 -12.02 -3.79 -9.07
C ARG A 87 -13.42 -4.37 -9.23
N ASN A 88 -14.46 -3.55 -9.08
CA ASN A 88 -15.84 -4.00 -9.29
C ASN A 88 -16.05 -4.52 -10.73
N LEU A 89 -15.41 -3.91 -11.74
CA LEU A 89 -15.48 -4.39 -13.12
C LEU A 89 -14.78 -5.74 -13.29
N ILE A 90 -13.62 -5.95 -12.69
CA ILE A 90 -12.90 -7.24 -12.73
C ILE A 90 -13.69 -8.32 -11.99
N ASP A 91 -14.22 -8.01 -10.80
CA ASP A 91 -15.04 -8.94 -10.01
C ASP A 91 -16.32 -9.33 -10.77
N ASN A 92 -17.04 -8.36 -11.36
CA ASN A 92 -18.20 -8.68 -12.20
C ASN A 92 -17.82 -9.47 -13.46
N ASN A 93 -16.73 -9.09 -14.12
CA ASN A 93 -16.30 -9.77 -15.34
C ASN A 93 -15.89 -11.22 -15.05
N SER A 94 -15.21 -11.48 -13.94
CA SER A 94 -14.84 -12.84 -13.51
C SER A 94 -16.05 -13.67 -13.05
N PHE A 95 -17.04 -13.05 -12.40
CA PHE A 95 -18.31 -13.69 -12.07
C PHE A 95 -19.04 -14.15 -13.34
N HIS A 96 -19.23 -13.23 -14.29
CA HIS A 96 -19.91 -13.54 -15.54
C HIS A 96 -19.10 -14.48 -16.44
N SER A 97 -17.77 -14.36 -16.52
CA SER A 97 -16.95 -15.26 -17.32
C SER A 97 -17.04 -16.71 -16.84
N ASN A 98 -17.15 -16.93 -15.52
CA ASN A 98 -17.37 -18.26 -14.95
C ASN A 98 -18.80 -18.77 -15.20
N GLU A 99 -19.78 -17.88 -15.32
CA GLU A 99 -21.17 -18.21 -15.65
C GLU A 99 -21.33 -18.69 -17.12
N TYR A 100 -20.51 -18.16 -18.04
CA TYR A 100 -20.55 -18.52 -19.47
C TYR A 100 -19.65 -19.71 -19.87
N LEU A 101 -18.88 -20.27 -18.94
CA LEU A 101 -17.97 -21.42 -19.17
C LEU A 101 -18.55 -22.77 -18.67
N ILE A 102 -19.86 -22.82 -18.39
CA ILE A 102 -20.64 -24.03 -18.06
C ILE A 102 -21.61 -24.31 -19.20
#